data_AF-A0A7W1DIR5-F1
#
_entry.id   AF-A0A7W1DIR5-F1
#
_cell.length_a   1.000
_cell.length_b   1.000
_cell.length_c   1.000
_cell.angle_alpha   90.00
_cell.angle_beta   90.00
_cell.angle_gamma   90.00
#
_symmetry.space_group_name_H-M   'P 1'
#
loop_
_entity.id
_entity.type
_entity.pdbx_description
1 polymer ?
#
loop_
_entity_poly.entity_id
_entity_poly.type
_entity_poly.pdbx_seq_one_letter_code
_entity_poly.pdbx_strand_id
1 'polypeptide(L)'
;MKGRLGREYFEGLYAESGDPWDFETSEYERNKYRRTLEVLGERRFHRALEAGASIGVFTEMLADRCDELLAVDVSERAVAAARERLSGRRNVRVERHTLPEEMPDGPFDLIVASEVLYYFTREEMLVALGAFE
;
A
#
# COMPACT_ATOMS: atom_id res chain seq x y z
N MET A 1 17.38 -6.99 -18.54
CA MET A 1 16.17 -7.11 -17.68
C MET A 1 16.30 -6.08 -16.57
N LYS A 2 15.25 -5.29 -16.33
CA LYS A 2 15.19 -4.40 -15.16
C LYS A 2 15.07 -5.31 -13.92
N GLY A 3 15.99 -5.19 -12.97
CA GLY A 3 15.88 -5.90 -11.69
C GLY A 3 14.82 -5.25 -10.80
N ARG A 4 14.34 -6.00 -9.80
CA ARG A 4 13.41 -5.46 -8.79
C ARG A 4 14.04 -4.26 -8.06
N LEU A 5 13.22 -3.30 -7.65
CA LEU A 5 13.62 -2.33 -6.64
C LEU A 5 13.17 -2.84 -5.27
N GLY A 6 14.13 -3.04 -4.38
CA GLY A 6 13.92 -3.67 -3.08
C GLY A 6 13.98 -2.70 -1.91
N ARG A 7 13.97 -3.26 -0.70
CA ARG A 7 13.96 -2.53 0.56
C ARG A 7 14.98 -1.40 0.64
N GLU A 8 16.25 -1.67 0.35
CA GLU A 8 17.33 -0.70 0.51
C GLU A 8 17.14 0.55 -0.36
N TYR A 9 16.56 0.38 -1.55
CA TYR A 9 16.23 1.49 -2.44
C TYR A 9 15.17 2.40 -1.81
N PHE A 10 14.08 1.82 -1.32
CA PHE A 10 13.00 2.60 -0.71
C PHE A 10 13.40 3.20 0.64
N GLU A 11 14.17 2.49 1.46
CA GLU A 11 14.74 3.04 2.70
C GLU A 11 15.60 4.27 2.45
N GLY A 12 16.41 4.26 1.38
CA GLY A 12 17.19 5.42 0.97
C GLY A 12 16.31 6.58 0.51
N LEU A 13 15.33 6.30 -0.34
CA LEU A 13 14.40 7.30 -0.85
C LEU A 13 13.63 8.01 0.29
N TYR A 14 13.08 7.25 1.24
CA TYR A 14 12.39 7.81 2.41
C TYR A 14 13.32 8.47 3.44
N ALA A 15 14.62 8.15 3.43
CA ALA A 15 15.59 8.87 4.25
C ALA A 15 15.90 10.26 3.68
N GLU A 16 15.85 10.43 2.36
CA GLU A 16 16.09 11.71 1.68
C GLU A 16 14.85 12.64 1.73
N SER A 17 13.65 12.07 1.59
CA SER A 17 12.38 12.80 1.71
C SER A 17 11.35 11.97 2.46
N GLY A 18 10.71 12.54 3.48
CA GLY A 18 9.62 11.89 4.21
C GLY A 18 8.37 11.62 3.35
N ASP A 19 8.19 12.37 2.26
CA ASP A 19 7.13 12.18 1.27
C ASP A 19 7.73 12.32 -0.14
N PRO A 20 8.40 11.28 -0.67
CA PRO A 20 9.19 11.39 -1.90
C PRO A 20 8.36 11.56 -3.18
N TRP A 21 7.04 11.43 -3.08
CA TRP A 21 6.10 11.59 -4.20
C TRP A 21 5.07 12.70 -3.96
N ASP A 22 5.26 13.52 -2.92
CA ASP A 22 4.35 14.61 -2.55
C ASP A 22 2.90 14.17 -2.37
N PHE A 23 2.65 12.97 -1.83
CA PHE A 23 1.31 12.43 -1.62
C PHE A 23 0.42 13.35 -0.77
N GLU A 24 0.99 14.11 0.17
CA GLU A 24 0.23 15.05 0.99
C GLU A 24 -0.21 16.30 0.21
N THR A 25 0.63 16.79 -0.70
CA THR A 25 0.47 18.14 -1.28
C THR A 25 0.09 18.12 -2.76
N SER A 26 0.40 17.06 -3.49
CA SER A 26 0.12 16.90 -4.91
C SER A 26 -1.39 16.77 -5.21
N GLU A 27 -1.91 17.69 -6.04
CA GLU A 27 -3.28 17.58 -6.57
C GLU A 27 -3.45 16.37 -7.47
N TYR A 28 -2.39 15.99 -8.18
CA TYR A 28 -2.41 14.82 -9.06
C TYR A 28 -2.64 13.54 -8.24
N GLU A 29 -1.87 13.35 -7.16
CA GLU A 29 -1.99 12.18 -6.29
C GLU A 29 -3.35 12.13 -5.59
N ARG A 30 -3.81 13.24 -5.02
CA ARG A 30 -5.17 13.33 -4.43
C ARG A 30 -6.26 12.94 -5.44
N ASN A 31 -6.17 13.44 -6.67
CA ASN A 31 -7.16 13.14 -7.71
C ASN A 31 -7.10 11.67 -8.17
N LYS A 32 -5.90 11.08 -8.26
CA LYS A 32 -5.69 9.67 -8.57
C LYS A 32 -6.33 8.77 -7.51
N TYR A 33 -6.08 9.05 -6.23
CA TYR A 33 -6.67 8.31 -5.11
C TYR A 33 -8.19 8.43 -5.07
N ARG A 34 -8.72 9.65 -5.24
CA ARG A 34 -10.16 9.86 -5.31
C ARG A 34 -10.80 9.04 -6.42
N ARG A 35 -10.23 9.04 -7.64
CA ARG A 35 -10.72 8.25 -8.77
C ARG A 35 -10.63 6.74 -8.52
N THR A 36 -9.59 6.29 -7.83
CA THR A 36 -9.43 4.88 -7.46
C THR A 36 -10.55 4.44 -6.52
N LEU A 37 -10.90 5.25 -5.51
CA LEU A 37 -12.03 4.96 -4.62
C LEU A 37 -13.39 5.03 -5.33
N GLU A 38 -13.55 5.91 -6.33
CA GLU A 38 -14.78 5.97 -7.13
C GLU A 38 -15.06 4.65 -7.85
N VAL A 39 -14.03 3.93 -8.31
CA VAL A 39 -14.18 2.58 -8.93
C VAL A 39 -14.73 1.56 -7.93
N LEU A 40 -14.48 1.74 -6.64
CA LEU A 40 -15.03 0.87 -5.59
C LEU A 40 -16.53 1.13 -5.35
N GLY A 41 -17.07 2.26 -5.81
CA GLY A 41 -18.46 2.66 -5.61
C GLY A 41 -18.74 2.97 -4.14
N GLU A 42 -19.87 2.51 -3.60
CA GLU A 42 -20.24 2.63 -2.17
C GLU A 42 -20.00 1.33 -1.38
N ARG A 43 -19.31 0.36 -1.99
CA ARG A 43 -19.06 -0.93 -1.34
C ARG A 43 -18.26 -0.76 -0.06
N ARG A 44 -18.60 -1.60 0.92
CA ARG A 44 -17.82 -1.82 2.14
C ARG A 44 -17.22 -3.23 2.09
N PHE A 45 -16.01 -3.36 2.57
CA PHE A 45 -15.21 -4.59 2.53
C PHE A 45 -14.94 -5.04 3.96
N HIS A 46 -15.11 -6.34 4.22
CA HIS A 46 -14.88 -6.91 5.53
C HIS A 46 -13.39 -6.96 5.88
N ARG A 47 -12.55 -7.41 4.94
CA ARG A 47 -11.11 -7.54 5.15
C ARG A 47 -10.34 -7.19 3.88
N ALA A 48 -9.67 -6.04 3.90
CA ALA A 48 -8.92 -5.51 2.78
C ALA A 48 -7.39 -5.61 2.99
N LEU A 49 -6.66 -5.82 1.90
CA LEU A 49 -5.20 -5.70 1.83
C LEU A 49 -4.82 -4.54 0.90
N GLU A 50 -3.97 -3.65 1.37
CA GLU A 50 -3.26 -2.67 0.53
C GLU A 50 -1.78 -3.05 0.43
N ALA A 51 -1.32 -3.37 -0.78
CA ALA A 51 0.07 -3.62 -1.11
C ALA A 51 0.74 -2.34 -1.62
N GLY A 52 1.76 -1.88 -0.89
CA GLY A 52 2.48 -0.63 -1.18
C GLY A 52 1.82 0.58 -0.52
N ALA A 53 1.67 0.54 0.81
CA ALA A 53 0.95 1.57 1.58
C ALA A 53 1.69 2.92 1.67
N SER A 54 3.00 2.94 1.40
CA SER A 54 3.82 4.14 1.56
C SER A 54 3.62 4.76 2.96
N ILE A 55 3.49 6.09 3.04
CA ILE A 55 3.24 6.85 4.26
C ILE A 55 1.77 6.81 4.70
N GLY A 56 0.89 6.08 3.99
CA GLY A 56 -0.49 5.84 4.40
C GLY A 56 -1.52 6.89 4.00
N VAL A 57 -1.24 7.77 3.01
CA VAL A 57 -2.24 8.75 2.52
C VAL A 57 -3.44 8.03 1.93
N PHE A 58 -3.20 7.08 1.02
CA PHE A 58 -4.30 6.32 0.40
C PHE A 58 -4.98 5.40 1.42
N THR A 59 -4.20 4.74 2.27
CA THR A 59 -4.69 3.89 3.37
C THR A 59 -5.72 4.61 4.23
N GLU A 60 -5.47 5.88 4.60
CA GLU A 60 -6.41 6.66 5.40
C GLU A 60 -7.75 6.86 4.68
N MET A 61 -7.72 7.13 3.38
CA MET A 61 -8.93 7.32 2.57
C MET A 61 -9.68 6.00 2.37
N LEU A 62 -8.95 4.89 2.21
CA LEU A 62 -9.52 3.56 2.03
C LEU A 62 -10.14 3.02 3.34
N ALA A 63 -9.58 3.38 4.50
CA ALA A 63 -10.00 2.88 5.81
C ALA A 63 -11.49 3.07 6.09
N ASP A 64 -12.13 4.13 5.56
CA ASP A 64 -13.56 4.37 5.77
C ASP A 64 -14.46 3.33 5.06
N ARG A 65 -13.90 2.57 4.12
CA ARG A 65 -14.60 1.54 3.33
C ARG A 65 -14.34 0.12 3.82
N CYS A 66 -13.56 -0.05 4.89
CA CYS A 66 -13.10 -1.35 5.36
C CYS A 66 -13.46 -1.56 6.83
N ASP A 67 -13.89 -2.77 7.19
CA ASP A 67 -14.06 -3.16 8.59
C ASP A 67 -12.72 -3.59 9.21
N GLU A 68 -11.87 -4.26 8.42
CA GLU A 68 -10.44 -4.48 8.70
C GLU A 68 -9.60 -4.14 7.46
N LEU A 69 -8.56 -3.31 7.63
CA LEU A 69 -7.61 -2.97 6.57
C LEU A 69 -6.19 -3.30 7.04
N LEU A 70 -5.52 -4.22 6.33
CA LEU A 70 -4.10 -4.46 6.45
C LEU A 70 -3.37 -3.71 5.34
N ALA A 71 -2.48 -2.80 5.71
CA ALA A 71 -1.67 -2.03 4.78
C ALA A 71 -0.20 -2.43 4.94
N VAL A 72 0.45 -2.80 3.85
CA VAL A 72 1.84 -3.29 3.89
C VAL A 72 2.77 -2.51 2.98
N ASP A 73 3.99 -2.31 3.43
CA ASP A 73 5.07 -1.72 2.64
C ASP A 73 6.40 -2.40 2.98
N VAL A 74 7.37 -2.35 2.06
CA VAL A 74 8.70 -2.93 2.25
C VAL A 74 9.60 -2.04 3.11
N SER A 75 9.34 -0.73 3.12
CA SER A 75 10.12 0.25 3.87
C SER A 75 9.59 0.40 5.30
N GLU A 76 10.45 0.15 6.28
CA GLU A 76 10.17 0.41 7.70
C GLU A 76 9.97 1.90 7.97
N ARG A 77 10.67 2.79 7.26
CA ARG A 77 10.45 4.24 7.36
C ARG A 77 9.05 4.64 6.93
N ALA A 78 8.61 4.14 5.77
CA ALA A 78 7.26 4.36 5.28
C ALA A 78 6.20 3.81 6.26
N VAL A 79 6.39 2.58 6.72
CA VAL A 79 5.54 1.91 7.71
C VAL A 79 5.47 2.72 9.01
N ALA A 80 6.58 3.25 9.51
CA ALA A 80 6.59 4.07 10.71
C ALA A 80 5.78 5.37 10.52
N ALA A 81 5.95 6.06 9.40
CA ALA A 81 5.17 7.26 9.07
C ALA A 81 3.68 6.96 8.92
N ALA A 82 3.33 5.86 8.24
CA ALA A 82 1.96 5.40 8.09
C ALA A 82 1.32 5.04 9.45
N ARG A 83 2.04 4.33 10.34
CA ARG A 83 1.58 4.03 11.69
C ARG A 83 1.26 5.30 12.48
N GLU A 84 2.10 6.32 12.37
CA GLU A 84 1.86 7.60 13.05
C GLU A 84 0.59 8.28 12.51
N ARG A 85 0.48 8.42 11.18
CA ARG A 85 -0.71 8.98 10.52
C ARG A 85 -2.00 8.24 10.90
N LEU A 86 -1.94 6.91 10.97
CA LEU A 86 -3.10 6.05 11.15
C LEU A 86 -3.33 5.66 12.62
N SER A 87 -2.62 6.26 13.58
CA SER A 87 -2.70 5.93 15.01
C SER A 87 -4.11 6.04 15.61
N GLY A 88 -4.97 6.89 15.05
CA GLY A 88 -6.39 7.01 15.44
C GLY A 88 -7.35 6.00 14.80
N ARG A 89 -6.90 5.23 13.80
CA ARG A 89 -7.73 4.32 13.00
C ARG A 89 -7.68 2.90 13.55
N ARG A 90 -8.67 2.53 14.37
CA ARG A 90 -8.72 1.21 15.04
C ARG A 90 -8.89 0.02 14.09
N ASN A 91 -9.41 0.26 12.88
CA ASN A 91 -9.63 -0.77 11.87
C ASN A 91 -8.41 -0.98 10.94
N VAL A 92 -7.32 -0.24 11.15
CA VAL A 92 -6.15 -0.29 10.27
C VAL A 92 -4.96 -0.89 11.00
N ARG A 93 -4.30 -1.86 10.34
CA ARG A 93 -3.00 -2.40 10.73
C ARG A 93 -1.99 -2.07 9.65
N VAL A 94 -0.82 -1.58 10.06
CA VAL A 94 0.28 -1.27 9.15
C VAL A 94 1.48 -2.13 9.51
N GLU A 95 1.94 -2.93 8.56
CA GLU A 95 2.98 -3.93 8.77
C GLU A 95 4.04 -3.86 7.67
N ARG A 96 5.29 -4.19 8.02
CA ARG A 96 6.38 -4.23 7.05
C ARG A 96 6.43 -5.61 6.42
N HIS A 97 6.23 -5.70 5.10
CA HIS A 97 6.28 -6.93 4.32
C HIS A 97 7.06 -6.71 3.02
N THR A 98 7.82 -7.72 2.63
CA THR A 98 8.47 -7.84 1.32
C THR A 98 7.61 -8.76 0.48
N LEU A 99 6.89 -8.20 -0.49
CA LEU A 99 6.06 -8.99 -1.38
C LEU A 99 6.89 -9.42 -2.61
N PRO A 100 6.65 -10.62 -3.16
CA PRO A 100 5.63 -11.59 -2.76
C PRO A 100 6.04 -12.55 -1.62
N GLU A 101 7.29 -12.51 -1.15
CA GLU A 101 7.85 -13.52 -0.23
C GLU A 101 7.14 -13.58 1.14
N GLU A 102 6.63 -12.44 1.60
CA GLU A 102 5.93 -12.27 2.88
C GLU A 102 4.46 -11.91 2.65
N MET A 103 3.80 -12.51 1.65
CA MET A 103 2.38 -12.23 1.39
C MET A 103 1.49 -12.56 2.62
N PRO A 104 0.63 -11.63 3.08
CA PRO A 104 -0.29 -11.92 4.18
C PRO A 104 -1.31 -13.00 3.84
N ASP A 105 -1.64 -13.84 4.82
CA ASP A 105 -2.68 -14.85 4.68
C ASP A 105 -4.08 -14.22 4.56
N GLY A 106 -4.83 -14.70 3.56
CA GLY A 106 -6.22 -14.35 3.29
C GLY A 106 -7.24 -15.05 4.19
N PRO A 107 -8.54 -14.99 3.84
CA PRO A 107 -9.07 -14.33 2.66
C PRO A 107 -9.12 -12.80 2.81
N PHE A 108 -9.04 -12.10 1.67
CA PHE A 108 -9.33 -10.68 1.54
C PHE A 108 -10.45 -10.50 0.52
N ASP A 109 -11.46 -9.69 0.83
CA ASP A 109 -12.54 -9.36 -0.10
C ASP A 109 -12.27 -8.07 -0.90
N LEU A 110 -11.14 -7.41 -0.61
CA LEU A 110 -10.50 -6.39 -1.45
C LEU A 110 -8.99 -6.50 -1.36
N ILE A 111 -8.31 -6.48 -2.51
CA ILE A 111 -6.87 -6.29 -2.59
C ILE A 111 -6.59 -5.09 -3.50
N VAL A 112 -5.84 -4.11 -2.99
CA VAL A 112 -5.39 -2.96 -3.77
C VAL A 112 -3.87 -2.99 -3.88
N ALA A 113 -3.36 -2.97 -5.10
CA ALA A 113 -1.94 -2.79 -5.37
C ALA A 113 -1.71 -1.33 -5.83
N SER A 114 -1.43 -0.45 -4.87
CA SER A 114 -1.34 1.00 -5.08
C SER A 114 0.02 1.36 -5.66
N GLU A 115 0.13 1.35 -6.99
CA GLU A 115 1.34 1.83 -7.70
C GLU A 115 2.64 1.08 -7.29
N VAL A 116 2.52 -0.22 -7.00
CA VAL A 116 3.64 -1.02 -6.48
C VAL A 116 4.15 -2.07 -7.48
N LEU A 117 3.26 -2.65 -8.30
CA LEU A 117 3.58 -3.83 -9.11
C LEU A 117 4.65 -3.60 -10.18
N TYR A 118 4.83 -2.36 -10.64
CA TYR A 118 5.85 -2.03 -11.64
C TYR A 118 7.28 -1.96 -11.08
N TYR A 119 7.47 -2.11 -9.76
CA TYR A 119 8.77 -2.27 -9.12
C TYR A 119 9.27 -3.73 -9.09
N PHE A 120 8.38 -4.68 -9.41
CA PHE A 120 8.66 -6.10 -9.44
C PHE A 120 9.29 -6.47 -10.78
N THR A 121 10.05 -7.57 -10.79
CA THR A 121 10.27 -8.32 -12.04
C THR A 121 8.95 -8.93 -12.52
N ARG A 122 8.90 -9.33 -13.79
CA ARG A 122 7.70 -9.97 -14.35
C ARG A 122 7.32 -11.23 -13.57
N GLU A 123 8.32 -12.02 -13.20
CA GLU A 123 8.16 -13.27 -12.47
C GLU A 123 7.58 -13.02 -11.08
N GLU A 124 8.13 -12.07 -10.32
CA GLU A 124 7.63 -11.73 -8.99
C GLU A 124 6.22 -11.12 -9.05
N MET A 125 5.91 -10.30 -10.06
CA MET A 125 4.57 -9.76 -10.27
C MET A 125 3.55 -10.88 -10.49
N LEU A 126 3.88 -11.90 -11.30
CA LEU A 126 2.99 -13.03 -11.54
C LEU A 126 2.77 -13.86 -10.26
N VAL A 127 3.80 -14.04 -9.44
CA VAL A 127 3.66 -14.71 -8.14
C VAL A 127 2.75 -13.90 -7.21
N ALA A 128 2.94 -12.58 -7.12
CA ALA A 128 2.11 -11.71 -6.29
C ALA A 128 0.64 -11.78 -6.72
N LEU A 129 0.36 -11.70 -8.02
CA LEU A 129 -1.00 -11.77 -8.57
C LEU A 129 -1.66 -13.14 -8.32
N GLY A 130 -0.91 -14.23 -8.42
CA GLY A 130 -1.43 -15.57 -8.13
C GLY A 130 -1.77 -15.79 -6.65
N ALA A 131 -1.22 -14.99 -5.73
CA ALA A 131 -1.56 -15.01 -4.32
C ALA A 131 -2.77 -14.10 -3.98
N PHE A 132 -3.26 -13.31 -4.95
CA PHE A 132 -4.45 -12.49 -4.82
C PHE A 132 -5.75 -13.20 -5.25
N GLU A 133 -5.63 -14.41 -5.80
CA GLU A 133 -6.74 -15.31 -6.21
C GLU A 133 -7.08 -16.33 -5.11
#